data_AF-A0A7C3W6Y4-F1
#
_entry.id   AF-A0A7C3W6Y4-F1
#
_cell.length_a   1.000
_cell.length_b   1.000
_cell.length_c   1.000
_cell.angle_alpha   90.00
_cell.angle_beta   90.00
_cell.angle_gamma   90.00
#
_symmetry.space_group_name_H-M   'P 1'
#
loop_
_entity.id
_entity.type
_entity.pdbx_description
1 polymer ?
#
loop_
_entity_poly.entity_id
_entity_poly.type
_entity_poly.pdbx_seq_one_letter_code
_entity_poly.pdbx_strand_id
1 'polypeptide(L)'
;MLLKTERFDADPGWDARNNRASDPAPRQIVQNFGFSRSSSNAGGSAGEIGGFITPAGEPAFYGKVIAPVSFKDPLSAAGVLNVPQGGGHTLVGFFNADTVNEWRTPNTMVLRIYGRGAYFHAYLEYGTGRWRAGGASFGSEAAIPSGTADYPFSLSYDPHGAGGRGTLSATLGAYSAFVTLESGHQADGATLTRFGLLNVVKSADDPGQIWLDNVTINGEAHPFDSDPGWDQRNNRRTYNSTNVRPRFDFGYSPGSNFAGGQRGGEVGGHTFRGDSRPEFNGRRMAYYGGRLNETLTLNHPLHADGQIGFRRGVSDSTTLLGFFHATDSMRSNNAQNSATPENFVGLAIEGPSAEGFYLYPTYGLDLEGVRAGGGRGTPTPPFIHPDGQSRHWTLDYYPDGHGGTGSIIVTLEGQAVTLNLDPGHKQTGAHFNRFGIITTHIDGNGQTVYFDDLTYTVGLAPPRLAVAQTAPEVALLEWPANSTGFLVESALSLGGGSRWTPLTNEVSVNGAVFSLSVSTTNATQFFRLRKP
;
A
#
# COMPACT_ATOMS: atom_id res chain seq x y z
N MET A 1 -10.90 -21.47 16.33
CA MET A 1 -10.81 -21.04 14.93
C MET A 1 -10.24 -22.19 14.10
N LEU A 2 -10.65 -22.33 12.85
CA LEU A 2 -10.02 -23.20 11.87
C LEU A 2 -9.09 -22.34 11.00
N LEU A 3 -7.82 -22.73 10.90
CA LEU A 3 -6.79 -22.00 10.14
C LEU A 3 -6.38 -22.77 8.89
N LYS A 4 -6.00 -22.05 7.83
CA LYS A 4 -5.35 -22.60 6.63
C LYS A 4 -4.03 -21.89 6.43
N THR A 5 -2.99 -22.64 6.07
CA THR A 5 -1.69 -22.10 5.64
C THR A 5 -1.51 -22.30 4.14
N GLU A 6 -1.13 -21.24 3.44
CA GLU A 6 -0.85 -21.19 2.00
C GLU A 6 0.60 -20.75 1.80
N ARG A 7 1.41 -21.64 1.23
CA ARG A 7 2.84 -21.38 0.95
C ARG A 7 3.13 -21.02 -0.51
N PHE A 8 2.07 -21.01 -1.33
CA PHE A 8 2.11 -20.63 -2.75
C PHE A 8 3.13 -21.39 -3.64
N ASP A 9 3.45 -22.63 -3.29
CA ASP A 9 4.23 -23.57 -4.11
C ASP A 9 3.59 -23.86 -5.47
N ALA A 10 2.28 -23.64 -5.57
CA ALA A 10 1.46 -23.74 -6.75
C ALA A 10 0.36 -22.69 -6.67
N ASP A 11 -0.34 -22.47 -7.79
CA ASP A 11 -1.51 -21.59 -7.83
C ASP A 11 -2.56 -22.09 -6.81
N PRO A 12 -2.95 -21.26 -5.84
CA PRO A 12 -3.90 -21.66 -4.81
C PRO A 12 -5.34 -21.72 -5.33
N GLY A 13 -5.59 -21.34 -6.60
CA GLY A 13 -6.93 -21.34 -7.21
C GLY A 13 -7.88 -20.34 -6.56
N TRP A 14 -7.33 -19.24 -6.04
CA TRP A 14 -8.11 -18.21 -5.36
C TRP A 14 -9.07 -17.49 -6.31
N ASP A 15 -10.18 -17.02 -5.76
CA ASP A 15 -11.18 -16.26 -6.49
C ASP A 15 -10.64 -14.89 -6.86
N ALA A 16 -11.03 -14.37 -8.02
CA ALA A 16 -10.41 -13.20 -8.62
C ALA A 16 -11.41 -12.34 -9.38
N ARG A 17 -11.26 -11.02 -9.27
CA ARG A 17 -11.98 -10.04 -10.09
C ARG A 17 -11.03 -8.93 -10.49
N ASN A 18 -10.81 -8.75 -11.78
CA ASN A 18 -10.08 -7.62 -12.38
C ASN A 18 -8.64 -7.39 -11.84
N ASN A 19 -8.05 -8.38 -11.18
CA ASN A 19 -6.71 -8.31 -10.59
C ASN A 19 -5.60 -8.34 -11.65
N ARG A 20 -5.87 -8.93 -12.83
CA ARG A 20 -5.01 -8.90 -14.02
C ARG A 20 -5.69 -8.06 -15.11
N ALA A 21 -5.75 -6.74 -14.92
CA ALA A 21 -6.47 -5.84 -15.81
C ALA A 21 -5.71 -5.62 -17.13
N SER A 22 -6.45 -5.60 -18.23
CA SER A 22 -5.96 -5.20 -19.56
C SER A 22 -6.33 -3.77 -19.95
N ASP A 23 -7.21 -3.14 -19.17
CA ASP A 23 -7.69 -1.77 -19.34
C ASP A 23 -7.28 -0.93 -18.11
N PRO A 24 -6.73 0.28 -18.28
CA PRO A 24 -6.34 0.90 -19.55
C PRO A 24 -5.24 0.13 -20.31
N ALA A 25 -5.24 0.23 -21.64
CA ALA A 25 -4.20 -0.36 -22.47
C ALA A 25 -2.80 0.19 -22.10
N PRO A 26 -1.71 -0.58 -22.33
CA PRO A 26 -0.35 -0.06 -22.18
C PRO A 26 -0.15 1.26 -22.93
N ARG A 27 0.61 2.20 -22.34
CA ARG A 27 0.96 3.47 -22.98
C ARG A 27 2.36 3.40 -23.56
N GLN A 28 2.54 3.94 -24.77
CA GLN A 28 3.87 4.21 -25.30
C GLN A 28 4.47 5.40 -24.56
N ILE A 29 5.67 5.20 -24.03
CA ILE A 29 6.45 6.20 -23.31
C ILE A 29 7.62 6.62 -24.20
N VAL A 30 7.82 7.93 -24.30
CA VAL A 30 8.97 8.52 -24.98
C VAL A 30 9.74 9.34 -23.97
N GLN A 31 11.01 8.99 -23.78
CA GLN A 31 11.98 9.81 -23.06
C GLN A 31 13.00 10.30 -24.07
N ASN A 32 13.06 11.61 -24.30
CA ASN A 32 13.99 12.21 -25.24
C ASN A 32 14.43 13.57 -24.74
N PHE A 33 15.34 13.57 -23.77
CA PHE A 33 15.87 14.79 -23.17
C PHE A 33 17.39 14.68 -22.97
N GLY A 34 18.02 15.72 -22.41
CA GLY A 34 19.46 15.81 -22.19
C GLY A 34 20.09 16.93 -23.01
N PHE A 35 21.39 16.87 -23.27
CA PHE A 35 22.07 17.91 -24.02
C PHE A 35 21.57 18.03 -25.46
N SER A 36 21.35 19.28 -25.89
CA SER A 36 20.99 19.67 -27.25
C SER A 36 21.90 20.81 -27.71
N ARG A 37 22.72 20.53 -28.72
CA ARG A 37 23.73 21.47 -29.23
C ARG A 37 23.14 22.64 -30.03
N SER A 38 21.96 22.46 -30.61
CA SER A 38 21.40 23.38 -31.60
C SER A 38 20.18 24.15 -31.11
N SER A 39 19.71 23.87 -29.90
CA SER A 39 18.53 24.52 -29.37
C SER A 39 18.90 25.65 -28.41
N SER A 40 17.95 26.58 -28.23
CA SER A 40 18.10 27.80 -27.44
C SER A 40 16.74 28.17 -26.80
N ASN A 41 16.02 27.18 -26.29
CA ASN A 41 14.68 27.36 -25.72
C ASN A 41 14.71 28.06 -24.36
N ALA A 42 15.81 27.98 -23.61
CA ALA A 42 16.02 28.69 -22.34
C ALA A 42 16.77 30.02 -22.49
N GLY A 43 16.64 30.68 -23.66
CA GLY A 43 17.01 32.08 -23.87
C GLY A 43 18.50 32.38 -24.11
N GLY A 44 19.40 31.41 -23.94
CA GLY A 44 20.83 31.56 -24.17
C GLY A 44 21.28 31.34 -25.62
N SER A 45 22.60 31.18 -25.81
CA SER A 45 23.17 30.74 -27.09
C SER A 45 22.77 29.29 -27.39
N ALA A 46 23.04 28.80 -28.61
CA ALA A 46 22.76 27.41 -28.94
C ALA A 46 23.57 26.45 -28.04
N GLY A 47 22.87 25.59 -27.30
CA GLY A 47 23.44 24.73 -26.27
C GLY A 47 22.64 24.79 -24.98
N GLU A 48 21.95 23.71 -24.62
CA GLU A 48 21.14 23.63 -23.39
C GLU A 48 20.85 22.17 -23.02
N ILE A 49 20.33 21.92 -21.83
CA ILE A 49 19.82 20.59 -21.45
C ILE A 49 18.29 20.63 -21.34
N GLY A 50 17.63 19.62 -21.87
CA GLY A 50 16.17 19.61 -21.86
C GLY A 50 15.59 18.68 -22.89
N GLY A 51 14.32 18.86 -23.21
CA GLY A 51 13.61 18.07 -24.21
C GLY A 51 12.34 17.45 -23.66
N PHE A 52 11.94 16.35 -24.27
CA PHE A 52 10.65 15.70 -24.04
C PHE A 52 10.73 14.66 -22.91
N ILE A 53 9.91 14.86 -21.88
CA ILE A 53 9.86 14.02 -20.69
C ILE A 53 8.44 13.53 -20.47
N THR A 54 8.30 12.21 -20.32
CA THR A 54 7.03 11.57 -19.97
C THR A 54 7.06 11.12 -18.51
N PRO A 55 6.10 11.52 -17.65
CA PRO A 55 5.96 10.92 -16.33
C PRO A 55 5.63 9.43 -16.48
N ALA A 56 6.39 8.55 -15.81
CA ALA A 56 6.31 7.11 -16.03
C ALA A 56 6.82 6.32 -14.81
N GLY A 57 6.46 5.03 -14.73
CA GLY A 57 6.81 4.21 -13.57
C GLY A 57 8.28 3.81 -13.55
N GLU A 58 8.88 3.79 -14.74
CA GLU A 58 10.27 3.51 -14.99
C GLU A 58 11.06 4.82 -14.89
N PRO A 59 12.03 4.90 -13.96
CA PRO A 59 12.86 6.08 -13.81
C PRO A 59 13.70 6.43 -15.04
N ALA A 60 13.70 7.70 -15.43
CA ALA A 60 14.58 8.26 -16.44
C ALA A 60 15.17 9.59 -15.97
N PHE A 61 16.48 9.76 -16.13
CA PHE A 61 17.16 11.00 -15.75
C PHE A 61 18.30 11.37 -16.70
N TYR A 62 18.73 12.63 -16.59
CA TYR A 62 19.95 13.20 -17.17
C TYR A 62 20.54 14.18 -16.15
N GLY A 63 21.72 13.91 -15.62
CA GLY A 63 22.25 14.67 -14.48
C GLY A 63 23.76 14.63 -14.29
N LYS A 64 24.29 15.75 -13.79
CA LYS A 64 25.69 15.89 -13.37
C LYS A 64 25.95 15.02 -12.16
N VAL A 65 26.94 14.13 -12.24
CA VAL A 65 27.47 13.45 -11.06
C VAL A 65 28.18 14.47 -10.17
N ILE A 66 27.82 14.46 -8.88
CA ILE A 66 28.46 15.27 -7.83
C ILE A 66 29.07 14.36 -6.77
N ALA A 67 29.95 14.91 -5.94
CA ALA A 67 30.38 14.22 -4.73
C ALA A 67 29.13 13.90 -3.87
N PRO A 68 29.00 12.70 -3.28
CA PRO A 68 27.88 12.38 -2.42
C PRO A 68 27.77 13.37 -1.25
N VAL A 69 26.59 13.96 -1.09
CA VAL A 69 26.27 14.88 0.01
C VAL A 69 24.98 14.46 0.71
N SER A 70 24.69 15.07 1.85
CA SER A 70 23.57 14.72 2.72
C SER A 70 22.80 15.95 3.18
N PHE A 71 21.77 15.75 4.00
CA PHE A 71 21.06 16.83 4.69
C PHE A 71 21.90 17.57 5.76
N LYS A 72 23.19 17.25 5.89
CA LYS A 72 24.13 18.01 6.73
C LYS A 72 24.95 19.01 5.93
N ASP A 73 24.88 18.94 4.61
CA ASP A 73 25.74 19.70 3.71
C ASP A 73 24.91 20.79 3.02
N PRO A 74 25.44 22.02 2.88
CA PRO A 74 24.76 23.05 2.11
C PRO A 74 24.77 22.69 0.63
N LEU A 75 23.68 23.04 -0.05
CA LEU A 75 23.53 22.83 -1.49
C LEU A 75 23.00 24.09 -2.16
N SER A 76 23.43 24.32 -3.40
CA SER A 76 22.89 25.40 -4.21
C SER A 76 22.87 25.04 -5.69
N ALA A 77 21.81 25.43 -6.37
CA ALA A 77 21.73 25.45 -7.82
C ALA A 77 20.99 26.69 -8.29
N ALA A 78 21.37 27.20 -9.46
CA ALA A 78 20.69 28.31 -10.12
C ALA A 78 20.84 28.17 -11.62
N GLY A 79 20.01 28.87 -12.39
CA GLY A 79 20.12 28.90 -13.84
C GLY A 79 18.87 29.51 -14.47
N VAL A 80 18.64 29.18 -15.74
CA VAL A 80 17.44 29.58 -16.48
C VAL A 80 16.61 28.35 -16.76
N LEU A 81 15.30 28.43 -16.52
CA LEU A 81 14.31 27.39 -16.77
C LEU A 81 13.28 27.88 -17.77
N ASN A 82 13.05 27.09 -18.83
CA ASN A 82 11.94 27.28 -19.75
C ASN A 82 10.99 26.08 -19.69
N VAL A 83 9.69 26.38 -19.64
CA VAL A 83 8.61 25.39 -19.65
C VAL A 83 7.70 25.71 -20.84
N PRO A 84 7.87 25.03 -21.99
CA PRO A 84 6.97 25.18 -23.13
C PRO A 84 5.52 24.83 -22.79
N GLN A 85 4.57 25.31 -23.60
CA GLN A 85 3.16 24.95 -23.42
C GLN A 85 2.95 23.45 -23.63
N GLY A 86 2.15 22.84 -22.75
CA GLY A 86 1.86 21.41 -22.79
C GLY A 86 1.65 20.79 -21.42
N GLY A 87 1.60 19.46 -21.39
CA GLY A 87 1.59 18.68 -20.16
C GLY A 87 2.98 18.57 -19.54
N GLY A 88 3.26 17.44 -18.91
CA GLY A 88 4.55 17.13 -18.31
C GLY A 88 4.56 17.25 -16.80
N HIS A 89 5.41 16.44 -16.19
CA HIS A 89 5.59 16.41 -14.74
C HIS A 89 7.04 15.98 -14.47
N THR A 90 7.89 16.96 -14.20
CA THR A 90 9.35 16.80 -14.17
C THR A 90 9.91 17.31 -12.86
N LEU A 91 10.94 16.64 -12.37
CA LEU A 91 11.75 17.05 -11.24
C LEU A 91 13.05 17.67 -11.74
N VAL A 92 13.43 18.81 -11.16
CA VAL A 92 14.68 19.52 -11.41
C VAL A 92 15.39 19.73 -10.08
N GLY A 93 16.58 19.19 -9.90
CA GLY A 93 17.34 19.42 -8.66
C GLY A 93 18.25 18.27 -8.28
N PHE A 94 18.51 18.15 -6.98
CA PHE A 94 19.41 17.15 -6.42
C PHE A 94 18.67 15.85 -6.13
N PHE A 95 19.25 14.72 -6.52
CA PHE A 95 18.67 13.39 -6.31
C PHE A 95 19.73 12.30 -6.17
N ASN A 96 19.29 11.11 -5.77
CA ASN A 96 20.10 9.90 -5.79
C ASN A 96 19.68 8.95 -6.89
N ALA A 97 20.50 8.73 -7.93
CA ALA A 97 20.10 7.85 -9.03
C ALA A 97 19.84 6.39 -8.60
N ASP A 98 20.44 5.96 -7.48
CA ASP A 98 20.36 4.58 -7.00
C ASP A 98 19.07 4.31 -6.22
N THR A 99 18.35 5.36 -5.77
CA THR A 99 17.08 5.23 -5.04
C THR A 99 15.89 5.85 -5.75
N VAL A 100 16.07 6.36 -6.98
CA VAL A 100 14.95 6.86 -7.77
C VAL A 100 14.07 5.69 -8.19
N ASN A 101 12.89 5.56 -7.57
CA ASN A 101 11.97 4.43 -7.80
C ASN A 101 10.46 4.80 -7.76
N GLU A 102 10.08 5.90 -7.10
CA GLU A 102 8.68 6.33 -6.96
C GLU A 102 8.52 7.86 -6.79
N TRP A 103 7.29 8.37 -6.83
CA TRP A 103 6.95 9.78 -6.57
C TRP A 103 6.76 10.07 -5.06
N ARG A 104 7.23 11.27 -4.66
CA ARG A 104 7.97 11.56 -3.41
C ARG A 104 9.22 10.71 -3.31
N THR A 105 10.04 10.84 -4.35
CA THR A 105 11.26 10.10 -4.55
C THR A 105 12.18 10.22 -3.32
N PRO A 106 12.63 9.11 -2.75
CA PRO A 106 13.54 9.16 -1.61
C PRO A 106 14.86 9.79 -2.06
N ASN A 107 15.54 10.46 -1.13
CA ASN A 107 16.80 11.15 -1.37
C ASN A 107 16.71 12.20 -2.50
N THR A 108 15.85 13.20 -2.33
CA THR A 108 15.72 14.31 -3.28
C THR A 108 15.58 15.67 -2.59
N MET A 109 16.03 16.72 -3.28
CA MET A 109 15.70 18.12 -3.05
C MET A 109 15.50 18.77 -4.41
N VAL A 110 14.25 19.01 -4.80
CA VAL A 110 13.89 19.29 -6.19
C VAL A 110 12.77 20.34 -6.31
N LEU A 111 12.76 21.00 -7.47
CA LEU A 111 11.62 21.69 -8.02
C LEU A 111 10.79 20.67 -8.81
N ARG A 112 9.51 20.51 -8.47
CA ARG A 112 8.55 19.74 -9.25
C ARG A 112 7.77 20.69 -10.15
N ILE A 113 7.95 20.55 -11.45
CA ILE A 113 7.32 21.35 -12.50
C ILE A 113 6.18 20.54 -13.10
N TYR A 114 4.95 21.06 -13.01
CA TYR A 114 3.74 20.39 -13.45
C TYR A 114 2.99 21.18 -14.52
N GLY A 115 3.18 20.81 -15.78
CA GLY A 115 2.58 21.47 -16.94
C GLY A 115 1.08 21.22 -17.05
N ARG A 116 0.32 22.28 -17.35
CA ARG A 116 -1.15 22.31 -17.46
C ARG A 116 -1.60 23.05 -18.74
N GLY A 117 -0.88 22.87 -19.83
CA GLY A 117 -1.12 23.53 -21.11
C GLY A 117 -0.52 24.93 -21.13
N ALA A 118 -1.35 25.96 -20.96
CA ALA A 118 -0.92 27.36 -21.04
C ALA A 118 -0.18 27.87 -19.79
N TYR A 119 -0.18 27.09 -18.71
CA TYR A 119 0.51 27.40 -17.47
C TYR A 119 1.09 26.13 -16.85
N PHE A 120 1.89 26.29 -15.81
CA PHE A 120 2.38 25.20 -14.96
C PHE A 120 2.31 25.57 -13.48
N HIS A 121 2.27 24.56 -12.62
CA HIS A 121 2.51 24.73 -11.19
C HIS A 121 3.93 24.32 -10.86
N ALA A 122 4.54 25.00 -9.88
CA ALA A 122 5.83 24.64 -9.32
C ALA A 122 5.67 24.33 -7.83
N TYR A 123 6.36 23.29 -7.39
CA TYR A 123 6.47 22.92 -5.98
C TYR A 123 7.93 22.73 -5.61
N LEU A 124 8.30 23.21 -4.45
CA LEU A 124 9.56 22.87 -3.80
C LEU A 124 9.32 21.63 -2.96
N GLU A 125 10.07 20.55 -3.17
CA GLU A 125 9.90 19.32 -2.40
C GLU A 125 11.22 18.64 -2.05
N TYR A 126 11.19 17.89 -0.94
CA TYR A 126 12.29 17.03 -0.51
C TYR A 126 11.78 15.64 -0.14
N GLY A 127 12.67 14.66 -0.23
CA GLY A 127 12.45 13.28 0.21
C GLY A 127 13.66 12.77 1.00
N THR A 128 13.42 12.17 2.16
CA THR A 128 14.45 11.60 3.03
C THR A 128 14.87 10.21 2.56
N GLY A 129 15.93 9.66 3.16
CA GLY A 129 16.35 8.27 2.96
C GLY A 129 15.40 7.23 3.58
N ARG A 130 14.32 7.66 4.25
CA ARG A 130 13.30 6.80 4.87
C ARG A 130 11.89 7.04 4.30
N TRP A 131 11.79 7.51 3.06
CA TRP A 131 10.52 7.75 2.36
C TRP A 131 9.59 8.76 3.03
N ARG A 132 10.11 9.59 3.95
CA ARG A 132 9.42 10.77 4.46
C ARG A 132 9.68 11.95 3.55
N ALA A 133 8.69 12.79 3.32
CA ALA A 133 8.78 13.86 2.33
C ALA A 133 7.97 15.09 2.74
N GLY A 134 8.47 16.26 2.37
CA GLY A 134 7.79 17.54 2.59
C GLY A 134 7.84 18.41 1.34
N GLY A 135 7.07 19.48 1.33
CA GLY A 135 7.13 20.45 0.24
C GLY A 135 6.23 21.65 0.43
N ALA A 136 6.40 22.64 -0.45
CA ALA A 136 5.65 23.89 -0.49
C ALA A 136 5.36 24.28 -1.94
N SER A 137 4.20 24.91 -2.17
CA SER A 137 3.85 25.47 -3.48
C SER A 137 4.47 26.85 -3.68
N PHE A 138 4.86 27.19 -4.91
CA PHE A 138 5.22 28.56 -5.26
C PHE A 138 3.98 29.46 -5.33
N GLY A 139 4.04 30.62 -4.68
CA GLY A 139 2.98 31.65 -4.78
C GLY A 139 1.58 31.15 -4.40
N SER A 140 1.47 30.27 -3.39
CA SER A 140 0.21 29.61 -3.01
C SER A 140 -0.46 28.85 -4.16
N GLU A 141 0.34 28.07 -4.88
CA GLU A 141 -0.08 27.30 -6.07
C GLU A 141 -0.44 28.20 -7.26
N ALA A 142 0.41 29.20 -7.51
CA ALA A 142 0.27 30.09 -8.66
C ALA A 142 0.25 29.30 -9.98
N ALA A 143 -0.60 29.76 -10.92
CA ALA A 143 -0.58 29.34 -12.32
C ALA A 143 0.48 30.15 -13.06
N ILE A 144 1.69 29.61 -13.21
CA ILE A 144 2.83 30.30 -13.82
C ILE A 144 2.74 30.12 -15.36
N PRO A 145 2.81 31.19 -16.17
CA PRO A 145 2.66 31.08 -17.63
C PRO A 145 3.67 30.13 -18.30
N SER A 146 3.21 29.31 -19.25
CA SER A 146 4.07 28.45 -20.06
C SER A 146 4.34 29.05 -21.44
N GLY A 147 5.54 28.79 -21.99
CA GLY A 147 5.91 29.06 -23.39
C GLY A 147 6.15 30.52 -23.77
N THR A 148 6.15 31.44 -22.81
CA THR A 148 6.31 32.89 -23.08
C THR A 148 7.50 33.53 -22.37
N ALA A 149 8.10 32.85 -21.39
CA ALA A 149 9.14 33.43 -20.54
C ALA A 149 10.17 32.38 -20.12
N ASP A 150 11.42 32.83 -20.08
CA ASP A 150 12.52 32.15 -19.43
C ASP A 150 12.60 32.61 -17.98
N TYR A 151 12.62 31.66 -17.06
CA TYR A 151 12.57 31.93 -15.64
C TYR A 151 13.95 31.73 -15.03
N PRO A 152 14.60 32.78 -14.50
CA PRO A 152 15.75 32.58 -13.64
C PRO A 152 15.27 31.81 -12.40
N PHE A 153 15.93 30.70 -12.08
CA PHE A 153 15.60 29.89 -10.92
C PHE A 153 16.77 29.82 -9.95
N SER A 154 16.45 29.59 -8.68
CA SER A 154 17.40 29.18 -7.66
C SER A 154 16.80 28.07 -6.79
N LEU A 155 17.67 27.23 -6.25
CA LEU A 155 17.38 26.19 -5.28
C LEU A 155 18.53 26.17 -4.28
N SER A 156 18.27 26.38 -3.00
CA SER A 156 19.29 26.36 -1.96
C SER A 156 18.83 25.60 -0.73
N TYR A 157 19.74 24.88 -0.11
CA TYR A 157 19.53 24.18 1.14
C TYR A 157 20.53 24.68 2.20
N ASP A 158 20.00 25.14 3.32
CA ASP A 158 20.76 25.49 4.51
C ASP A 158 20.48 24.43 5.60
N PRO A 159 21.45 23.56 5.94
CA PRO A 159 21.29 22.55 6.99
C PRO A 159 21.13 23.16 8.40
N HIS A 160 21.56 24.40 8.60
CA HIS A 160 21.44 25.11 9.88
C HIS A 160 20.17 25.97 9.98
N GLY A 161 19.42 26.09 8.89
CA GLY A 161 18.15 26.82 8.83
C GLY A 161 17.13 26.31 9.84
N ALA A 162 16.26 27.20 10.30
CA ALA A 162 15.20 26.92 11.29
C ALA A 162 15.72 26.24 12.57
N GLY A 163 16.84 26.71 13.10
CA GLY A 163 17.44 26.18 14.34
C GLY A 163 18.08 24.80 14.16
N GLY A 164 18.70 24.56 13.01
CA GLY A 164 19.35 23.29 12.71
C GLY A 164 18.42 22.20 12.22
N ARG A 165 17.16 22.50 11.88
CA ARG A 165 16.25 21.52 11.24
C ARG A 165 16.53 21.36 9.75
N GLY A 166 17.12 22.37 9.12
CA GLY A 166 17.31 22.43 7.69
C GLY A 166 16.18 23.20 7.00
N THR A 167 16.54 24.09 6.08
CA THR A 167 15.60 24.90 5.29
C THR A 167 15.97 24.82 3.82
N LEU A 168 15.00 24.43 3.00
CA LEU A 168 15.10 24.47 1.56
C LEU A 168 14.38 25.73 1.06
N SER A 169 15.01 26.49 0.18
CA SER A 169 14.47 27.73 -0.39
C SER A 169 14.66 27.72 -1.89
N ALA A 170 13.74 28.33 -2.62
CA ALA A 170 13.83 28.41 -4.06
C ALA A 170 13.12 29.66 -4.62
N THR A 171 13.62 30.14 -5.75
CA THR A 171 12.98 31.18 -6.55
C THR A 171 12.76 30.69 -7.97
N LEU A 172 11.73 31.23 -8.62
CA LEU A 172 11.43 31.02 -10.02
C LEU A 172 10.86 32.32 -10.58
N GLY A 173 11.68 33.11 -11.26
CA GLY A 173 11.34 34.49 -11.63
C GLY A 173 10.94 35.31 -10.39
N ALA A 174 9.72 35.85 -10.40
CA ALA A 174 9.17 36.61 -9.27
C ALA A 174 8.57 35.74 -8.16
N TYR A 175 8.46 34.42 -8.36
CA TYR A 175 7.88 33.50 -7.40
C TYR A 175 8.95 32.94 -6.46
N SER A 176 8.56 32.61 -5.23
CA SER A 176 9.42 31.93 -4.28
C SER A 176 8.65 30.89 -3.47
N ALA A 177 9.39 29.93 -2.93
CA ALA A 177 8.90 28.95 -1.98
C ALA A 177 10.02 28.63 -0.98
N PHE A 178 9.65 28.28 0.25
CA PHE A 178 10.56 27.73 1.23
C PHE A 178 9.85 26.61 1.99
N VAL A 179 10.62 25.63 2.46
CA VAL A 179 10.14 24.55 3.31
C VAL A 179 11.17 24.22 4.37
N THR A 180 10.73 24.18 5.62
CA THR A 180 11.51 23.66 6.74
C THR A 180 11.31 22.17 6.82
N LEU A 181 12.38 21.40 6.98
CA LEU A 181 12.26 19.96 7.18
C LEU A 181 11.47 19.67 8.46
N GLU A 182 10.48 18.78 8.35
CA GLU A 182 9.68 18.31 9.47
C GLU A 182 10.50 17.63 10.58
N SER A 183 9.93 17.51 11.77
CA SER A 183 10.66 17.03 12.95
C SER A 183 11.21 15.62 12.71
N GLY A 184 12.51 15.44 12.94
CA GLY A 184 13.20 14.16 12.69
C GLY A 184 13.57 13.88 11.23
N HIS A 185 13.14 14.68 10.24
CA HIS A 185 13.45 14.42 8.83
C HIS A 185 14.92 14.68 8.50
N GLN A 186 15.56 15.61 9.20
CA GLN A 186 17.01 15.78 9.08
C GLN A 186 17.77 14.55 9.59
N ALA A 187 17.25 13.88 10.63
CA ALA A 187 17.87 12.70 11.23
C ALA A 187 17.70 11.43 10.36
N ASP A 188 16.64 11.34 9.56
CA ASP A 188 16.55 10.32 8.50
C ASP A 188 17.69 10.44 7.49
N GLY A 189 18.16 11.68 7.30
CA GLY A 189 19.16 12.02 6.30
C GLY A 189 18.66 11.81 4.87
N ALA A 190 19.59 11.99 3.96
CA ALA A 190 19.51 11.59 2.57
C ALA A 190 20.93 11.44 2.04
N THR A 191 21.10 10.75 0.93
CA THR A 191 22.34 10.76 0.14
C THR A 191 22.02 11.28 -1.24
N LEU A 192 22.57 12.41 -1.64
CA LEU A 192 22.35 13.06 -2.94
C LEU A 192 23.63 12.94 -3.76
N THR A 193 23.51 12.49 -5.00
CA THR A 193 24.68 12.11 -5.82
C THR A 193 24.67 12.74 -7.21
N ARG A 194 23.52 13.30 -7.63
CA ARG A 194 23.35 13.94 -8.94
C ARG A 194 22.57 15.25 -8.80
N PHE A 195 22.79 16.17 -9.73
CA PHE A 195 21.89 17.29 -10.02
C PHE A 195 21.42 17.20 -11.48
N GLY A 196 20.13 17.40 -11.75
CA GLY A 196 19.64 17.46 -13.13
C GLY A 196 18.14 17.26 -13.28
N LEU A 197 17.76 16.66 -14.41
CA LEU A 197 16.38 16.40 -14.82
C LEU A 197 16.00 14.94 -14.52
N LEU A 198 14.82 14.74 -13.95
CA LEU A 198 14.25 13.44 -13.64
C LEU A 198 12.74 13.45 -13.95
N ASN A 199 12.21 12.41 -14.60
CA ASN A 199 10.76 12.28 -14.73
C ASN A 199 10.11 12.01 -13.35
N VAL A 200 8.89 12.51 -13.12
CA VAL A 200 8.15 12.08 -11.93
C VAL A 200 7.83 10.59 -12.06
N VAL A 201 8.34 9.79 -11.12
CA VAL A 201 8.28 8.33 -11.15
C VAL A 201 6.93 7.82 -10.61
N LYS A 202 5.86 8.01 -11.37
CA LYS A 202 4.48 7.58 -11.04
C LYS A 202 3.89 6.74 -12.19
N SER A 203 2.57 6.58 -12.29
CA SER A 203 1.98 5.97 -13.50
C SER A 203 2.16 6.86 -14.74
N ALA A 204 2.08 6.24 -15.92
CA ALA A 204 2.19 6.93 -17.20
C ALA A 204 1.18 8.07 -17.33
N ASP A 205 1.68 9.28 -17.54
CA ASP A 205 0.89 10.51 -17.66
C ASP A 205 1.27 11.32 -18.91
N ASP A 206 0.60 12.43 -19.14
CA ASP A 206 0.82 13.25 -20.32
C ASP A 206 2.21 13.91 -20.32
N PRO A 207 2.93 13.83 -21.44
CA PRO A 207 4.29 14.31 -21.54
C PRO A 207 4.35 15.83 -21.68
N GLY A 208 5.55 16.37 -21.46
CA GLY A 208 5.84 17.78 -21.66
C GLY A 208 7.29 18.02 -22.04
N GLN A 209 7.62 19.29 -22.23
CA GLN A 209 8.99 19.73 -22.47
C GLN A 209 9.48 20.59 -21.31
N ILE A 210 10.79 20.59 -21.12
CA ILE A 210 11.47 21.45 -20.18
C ILE A 210 12.88 21.72 -20.70
N TRP A 211 13.41 22.91 -20.44
CA TRP A 211 14.76 23.28 -20.84
C TRP A 211 15.46 24.06 -19.73
N LEU A 212 16.75 23.78 -19.54
CA LEU A 212 17.62 24.45 -18.60
C LEU A 212 18.87 24.93 -19.32
N ASP A 213 19.30 26.14 -18.98
CA ASP A 213 20.54 26.71 -19.46
C ASP A 213 21.25 27.53 -18.37
N ASN A 214 22.54 27.80 -18.55
CA ASN A 214 23.39 28.59 -17.67
C ASN A 214 23.32 28.12 -16.21
N VAL A 215 23.39 26.81 -16.02
CA VAL A 215 23.20 26.20 -14.70
C VAL A 215 24.48 26.36 -13.89
N THR A 216 24.35 26.83 -12.64
CA THR A 216 25.42 26.79 -11.65
C THR A 216 25.05 25.78 -10.57
N ILE A 217 25.96 24.86 -10.22
CA ILE A 217 25.76 23.81 -9.21
C ILE A 217 26.86 23.95 -8.16
N ASN A 218 26.51 24.27 -6.92
CA ASN A 218 27.47 24.46 -5.82
C ASN A 218 28.61 25.44 -6.19
N GLY A 219 28.29 26.46 -6.98
CA GLY A 219 29.24 27.46 -7.48
C GLY A 219 29.98 27.09 -8.78
N GLU A 220 29.85 25.86 -9.27
CA GLU A 220 30.42 25.43 -10.56
C GLU A 220 29.48 25.78 -11.72
N ALA A 221 29.96 26.52 -12.71
CA ALA A 221 29.17 26.96 -13.86
C ALA A 221 29.15 25.93 -14.99
N HIS A 222 27.97 25.71 -15.57
CA HIS A 222 27.69 24.84 -16.71
C HIS A 222 26.88 25.62 -17.76
N PRO A 223 27.56 26.29 -18.71
CA PRO A 223 26.93 27.11 -19.75
C PRO A 223 26.43 26.29 -20.96
N PHE A 224 26.76 25.00 -21.04
CA PHE A 224 26.36 24.09 -22.13
C PHE A 224 26.79 24.49 -23.55
N ASP A 225 27.90 25.21 -23.71
CA ASP A 225 28.51 25.47 -25.03
C ASP A 225 28.99 24.20 -25.77
N SER A 226 29.08 23.08 -25.04
CA SER A 226 29.42 21.75 -25.55
C SER A 226 28.74 20.67 -24.72
N ASP A 227 28.70 19.44 -25.23
CA ASP A 227 28.10 18.31 -24.52
C ASP A 227 28.85 18.08 -23.20
N PRO A 228 28.18 18.22 -22.04
CA PRO A 228 28.86 18.10 -20.77
C PRO A 228 29.07 16.64 -20.35
N GLY A 229 28.60 15.65 -21.12
CA GLY A 229 28.80 14.23 -20.85
C GLY A 229 28.17 13.75 -19.54
N TRP A 230 27.02 14.33 -19.17
CA TRP A 230 26.32 14.00 -17.93
C TRP A 230 25.76 12.58 -17.93
N ASP A 231 25.61 12.01 -16.73
CA ASP A 231 25.08 10.67 -16.51
C ASP A 231 23.59 10.60 -16.90
N GLN A 232 23.14 9.44 -17.38
CA GLN A 232 21.77 9.26 -17.83
C GLN A 232 21.27 7.82 -17.67
N ARG A 233 19.97 7.67 -17.42
CA ARG A 233 19.27 6.38 -17.35
C ARG A 233 17.96 6.43 -18.11
N ASN A 234 17.63 5.37 -18.84
CA ASN A 234 16.37 5.19 -19.56
C ASN A 234 15.92 6.41 -20.39
N ASN A 235 16.88 7.14 -20.93
CA ASN A 235 16.68 8.34 -21.74
C ASN A 235 16.98 8.04 -23.22
N ARG A 236 16.54 8.91 -24.14
CA ARG A 236 16.63 8.76 -25.61
C ARG A 236 16.08 7.41 -26.10
N ARG A 237 14.92 7.02 -25.58
CA ARG A 237 14.27 5.75 -25.87
C ARG A 237 12.76 5.86 -25.93
N THR A 238 12.17 4.90 -26.63
CA THR A 238 10.72 4.66 -26.68
C THR A 238 10.46 3.24 -26.19
N TYR A 239 9.43 3.05 -25.35
CA TYR A 239 9.02 1.74 -24.83
C TYR A 239 7.52 1.75 -24.49
N ASN A 240 6.93 0.58 -24.24
CA ASN A 240 5.56 0.47 -23.76
C ASN A 240 5.57 0.20 -22.26
N SER A 241 4.81 0.97 -21.48
CA SER A 241 4.62 0.74 -20.04
C SER A 241 3.21 0.23 -19.76
N THR A 242 3.14 -0.75 -18.85
CA THR A 242 1.89 -1.25 -18.30
C THR A 242 1.48 -0.52 -17.02
N ASN A 243 2.35 0.34 -16.48
CA ASN A 243 2.08 1.13 -15.28
C ASN A 243 1.18 2.34 -15.63
N VAL A 244 -0.10 2.06 -15.90
CA VAL A 244 -1.12 3.04 -16.28
C VAL A 244 -2.21 2.99 -15.21
N ARG A 245 -2.67 4.13 -14.70
CA ARG A 245 -3.67 4.16 -13.62
C ARG A 245 -5.10 4.08 -14.17
N PRO A 246 -5.99 3.21 -13.64
CA PRO A 246 -5.76 2.12 -12.68
C PRO A 246 -5.73 0.75 -13.39
N ARG A 247 -4.56 0.28 -13.80
CA ARG A 247 -4.35 -1.04 -14.38
C ARG A 247 -3.74 -1.97 -13.32
N PHE A 248 -4.57 -2.83 -12.75
CA PHE A 248 -4.17 -3.80 -11.76
C PHE A 248 -3.35 -4.95 -12.37
N ASP A 249 -2.31 -5.36 -11.67
CA ASP A 249 -1.53 -6.56 -12.02
C ASP A 249 -1.04 -7.25 -10.75
N PHE A 250 -1.96 -7.88 -10.03
CA PHE A 250 -1.69 -8.60 -8.79
C PHE A 250 -2.40 -9.96 -8.74
N GLY A 251 -1.92 -10.84 -7.86
CA GLY A 251 -2.43 -12.19 -7.64
C GLY A 251 -1.28 -13.18 -7.43
N TYR A 252 -1.54 -14.46 -7.64
CA TYR A 252 -0.48 -15.47 -7.59
C TYR A 252 0.61 -15.21 -8.64
N SER A 253 1.86 -15.21 -8.20
CA SER A 253 3.06 -15.00 -9.01
C SER A 253 3.97 -16.22 -8.85
N PRO A 254 4.03 -17.14 -9.84
CA PRO A 254 4.81 -18.35 -9.72
C PRO A 254 6.32 -18.06 -9.78
N GLY A 255 7.10 -18.73 -8.93
CA GLY A 255 8.56 -18.66 -8.94
C GLY A 255 9.17 -17.36 -8.44
N SER A 256 8.37 -16.42 -7.93
CA SER A 256 8.87 -15.19 -7.31
C SER A 256 9.13 -15.40 -5.81
N ASN A 257 9.90 -14.49 -5.19
CA ASN A 257 10.28 -14.52 -3.78
C ASN A 257 10.54 -13.10 -3.26
N PHE A 258 9.65 -12.17 -3.57
CA PHE A 258 9.76 -10.77 -3.17
C PHE A 258 9.39 -10.53 -1.70
N ALA A 259 8.53 -11.38 -1.14
CA ALA A 259 8.12 -11.40 0.25
C ALA A 259 9.01 -12.28 1.12
N GLY A 260 9.94 -13.07 0.57
CA GLY A 260 10.94 -13.82 1.34
C GLY A 260 10.46 -15.16 1.93
N GLY A 261 9.35 -15.71 1.46
CA GLY A 261 8.83 -16.98 1.96
C GLY A 261 9.66 -18.20 1.54
N GLN A 262 9.27 -19.36 2.08
CA GLN A 262 10.12 -20.56 2.03
C GLN A 262 10.17 -21.26 0.67
N ARG A 263 9.26 -20.94 -0.26
CA ARG A 263 9.04 -21.72 -1.50
C ARG A 263 8.81 -20.81 -2.72
N GLY A 264 8.75 -21.40 -3.91
CA GLY A 264 8.83 -20.68 -5.20
C GLY A 264 7.49 -20.15 -5.71
N GLY A 265 6.93 -19.15 -5.06
CA GLY A 265 5.75 -18.40 -5.50
C GLY A 265 5.13 -17.59 -4.36
N GLU A 266 4.36 -16.56 -4.67
CA GLU A 266 3.74 -15.69 -3.66
C GLU A 266 2.48 -14.99 -4.21
N VAL A 267 1.71 -14.30 -3.36
CA VAL A 267 0.58 -13.47 -3.81
C VAL A 267 0.91 -12.00 -3.69
N GLY A 268 0.56 -11.21 -4.70
CA GLY A 268 0.84 -9.78 -4.70
C GLY A 268 1.08 -9.25 -6.10
N GLY A 269 1.77 -8.13 -6.18
CA GLY A 269 2.07 -7.45 -7.44
C GLY A 269 1.67 -5.99 -7.39
N HIS A 270 1.36 -5.44 -8.56
CA HIS A 270 1.04 -4.03 -8.71
C HIS A 270 -0.45 -3.77 -8.45
N THR A 271 -0.73 -3.09 -7.34
CA THR A 271 -2.05 -2.60 -6.97
C THR A 271 -2.15 -1.12 -7.26
N PHE A 272 -3.30 -0.64 -7.71
CA PHE A 272 -3.69 0.75 -7.58
C PHE A 272 -4.76 0.85 -6.50
N ARG A 273 -4.95 2.05 -5.95
CA ARG A 273 -6.24 2.37 -5.35
C ARG A 273 -7.36 2.20 -6.39
N GLY A 274 -8.54 1.75 -5.92
CA GLY A 274 -9.68 1.47 -6.79
C GLY A 274 -10.47 2.71 -7.18
N ASP A 275 -11.70 2.56 -7.62
CA ASP A 275 -12.63 3.68 -7.85
C ASP A 275 -14.05 3.12 -7.90
N SER A 276 -14.83 3.35 -6.83
CA SER A 276 -16.17 2.79 -6.66
C SER A 276 -17.22 3.55 -7.46
N ARG A 277 -16.88 4.69 -8.09
CA ARG A 277 -17.88 5.56 -8.73
C ARG A 277 -18.71 4.81 -9.79
N PRO A 278 -20.04 5.02 -9.83
CA PRO A 278 -20.93 4.21 -10.67
C PRO A 278 -20.62 4.30 -12.17
N GLU A 279 -20.07 5.41 -12.66
CA GLU A 279 -19.69 5.56 -14.08
C GLU A 279 -18.67 4.51 -14.53
N PHE A 280 -17.85 3.97 -13.62
CA PHE A 280 -16.88 2.93 -13.93
C PHE A 280 -17.46 1.52 -13.89
N ASN A 281 -18.70 1.34 -13.42
CA ASN A 281 -19.39 0.05 -13.34
C ASN A 281 -18.53 -1.06 -12.71
N GLY A 282 -17.77 -0.72 -11.66
CA GLY A 282 -16.88 -1.63 -10.95
C GLY A 282 -15.65 -2.11 -11.74
N ARG A 283 -15.35 -1.56 -12.93
CA ARG A 283 -14.15 -1.89 -13.72
C ARG A 283 -12.86 -1.31 -13.15
N ARG A 284 -12.97 -0.41 -12.18
CA ARG A 284 -11.84 0.20 -11.47
C ARG A 284 -11.68 -0.31 -10.04
N MET A 285 -12.33 -1.42 -9.71
CA MET A 285 -12.09 -2.13 -8.45
C MET A 285 -11.61 -3.54 -8.77
N ALA A 286 -10.83 -4.14 -7.88
CA ALA A 286 -10.31 -5.50 -8.05
C ALA A 286 -10.13 -6.23 -6.71
N TYR A 287 -10.13 -7.57 -6.76
CA TYR A 287 -9.70 -8.41 -5.65
C TYR A 287 -9.05 -9.71 -6.13
N TYR A 288 -8.27 -10.33 -5.25
CA TYR A 288 -7.77 -11.70 -5.37
C TYR A 288 -7.76 -12.32 -3.97
N GLY A 289 -8.58 -13.36 -3.73
CA GLY A 289 -8.77 -13.90 -2.38
C GLY A 289 -9.28 -15.32 -2.32
N GLY A 290 -8.80 -16.05 -1.31
CA GLY A 290 -9.21 -17.42 -1.03
C GLY A 290 -10.61 -17.47 -0.43
N ARG A 291 -11.42 -18.45 -0.85
CA ARG A 291 -12.74 -18.69 -0.25
C ARG A 291 -12.61 -19.19 1.19
N LEU A 292 -13.45 -18.65 2.07
CA LEU A 292 -13.64 -19.19 3.41
C LEU A 292 -14.60 -20.39 3.36
N ASN A 293 -14.50 -21.30 4.33
CA ASN A 293 -15.36 -22.47 4.44
C ASN A 293 -16.80 -22.11 4.84
N GLU A 294 -16.96 -20.99 5.54
CA GLU A 294 -18.24 -20.42 5.95
C GLU A 294 -18.15 -18.89 6.01
N THR A 295 -19.30 -18.22 6.08
CA THR A 295 -19.35 -16.76 6.25
C THR A 295 -18.98 -16.40 7.68
N LEU A 296 -17.87 -15.67 7.85
CA LEU A 296 -17.44 -15.12 9.13
C LEU A 296 -18.06 -13.74 9.36
N THR A 297 -18.03 -13.24 10.60
CA THR A 297 -18.62 -11.94 10.98
C THR A 297 -17.84 -11.32 12.13
N LEU A 298 -18.20 -10.10 12.54
CA LEU A 298 -17.64 -9.43 13.73
C LEU A 298 -17.94 -10.14 15.07
N ASN A 299 -18.71 -11.23 15.07
CA ASN A 299 -18.89 -12.05 16.28
C ASN A 299 -17.88 -13.20 16.38
N HIS A 300 -17.06 -13.40 15.35
CA HIS A 300 -16.07 -14.45 15.30
C HIS A 300 -14.66 -13.88 15.45
N PRO A 301 -13.77 -14.55 16.20
CA PRO A 301 -12.35 -14.18 16.19
C PRO A 301 -11.75 -14.45 14.81
N LEU A 302 -10.91 -13.54 14.35
CA LEU A 302 -10.18 -13.64 13.09
C LEU A 302 -8.69 -13.57 13.37
N HIS A 303 -7.92 -14.31 12.59
CA HIS A 303 -6.46 -14.34 12.66
C HIS A 303 -5.91 -14.42 11.25
N ALA A 304 -4.84 -13.68 10.98
CA ALA A 304 -3.99 -13.88 9.83
C ALA A 304 -2.53 -13.49 10.13
N ASP A 305 -1.58 -14.20 9.55
CA ASP A 305 -0.16 -13.86 9.62
C ASP A 305 0.58 -14.32 8.35
N GLY A 306 1.79 -13.81 8.16
CA GLY A 306 2.69 -14.28 7.10
C GLY A 306 3.88 -13.34 6.89
N GLN A 307 4.51 -13.46 5.72
CA GLN A 307 5.57 -12.56 5.28
C GLN A 307 5.01 -11.45 4.39
N ILE A 308 5.65 -10.29 4.42
CA ILE A 308 5.36 -9.16 3.53
C ILE A 308 6.65 -8.59 2.93
N GLY A 309 6.63 -8.34 1.62
CA GLY A 309 7.68 -7.64 0.88
C GLY A 309 7.13 -6.41 0.17
N PHE A 310 7.50 -5.23 0.66
CA PHE A 310 7.09 -3.96 0.06
C PHE A 310 8.16 -3.48 -0.93
N ARG A 311 7.84 -3.43 -2.23
CA ARG A 311 8.83 -3.18 -3.31
C ARG A 311 8.78 -1.77 -3.87
N ARG A 312 7.62 -1.11 -3.81
CA ARG A 312 7.41 0.22 -4.38
C ARG A 312 6.20 0.89 -3.76
N GLY A 313 6.35 2.11 -3.26
CA GLY A 313 5.28 2.88 -2.64
C GLY A 313 5.16 4.28 -3.24
N VAL A 314 4.20 4.51 -4.12
CA VAL A 314 3.95 5.88 -4.64
C VAL A 314 3.11 6.66 -3.64
N SER A 315 3.35 7.96 -3.46
CA SER A 315 2.44 8.77 -2.63
C SER A 315 0.98 8.71 -3.10
N ASP A 316 0.04 8.88 -2.17
CA ASP A 316 -1.41 8.75 -2.44
C ASP A 316 -1.79 7.34 -2.95
N SER A 317 -1.25 6.31 -2.32
CA SER A 317 -1.53 4.90 -2.64
C SER A 317 -1.83 4.08 -1.40
N THR A 318 -2.54 2.96 -1.59
CA THR A 318 -2.91 2.03 -0.51
C THR A 318 -3.00 0.61 -1.05
N THR A 319 -2.49 -0.36 -0.28
CA THR A 319 -2.79 -1.79 -0.45
C THR A 319 -3.56 -2.28 0.77
N LEU A 320 -4.66 -3.00 0.55
CA LEU A 320 -5.42 -3.66 1.61
C LEU A 320 -5.25 -5.17 1.52
N LEU A 321 -5.06 -5.80 2.66
CA LEU A 321 -5.09 -7.26 2.84
C LEU A 321 -6.01 -7.58 4.03
N GLY A 322 -6.93 -8.51 3.87
CA GLY A 322 -7.79 -8.91 4.98
C GLY A 322 -8.98 -9.77 4.60
N PHE A 323 -9.93 -9.87 5.53
CA PHE A 323 -11.20 -10.54 5.37
C PHE A 323 -12.21 -9.61 4.72
N PHE A 324 -12.90 -10.08 3.67
CA PHE A 324 -13.87 -9.26 2.93
C PHE A 324 -15.04 -10.06 2.36
N HIS A 325 -16.09 -9.36 1.91
CA HIS A 325 -17.18 -9.95 1.12
C HIS A 325 -17.01 -9.65 -0.37
N ALA A 326 -16.82 -10.68 -1.20
CA ALA A 326 -16.50 -10.53 -2.62
C ALA A 326 -17.51 -9.70 -3.45
N THR A 327 -18.76 -9.59 -2.99
CA THR A 327 -19.82 -8.83 -3.66
C THR A 327 -20.01 -7.45 -3.03
N ASP A 328 -20.19 -7.38 -1.71
CA ASP A 328 -20.58 -6.14 -1.03
C ASP A 328 -19.41 -5.17 -0.90
N SER A 329 -18.21 -5.69 -0.61
CA SER A 329 -16.98 -4.90 -0.61
C SER A 329 -16.62 -4.36 -2.00
N MET A 330 -17.30 -4.82 -3.06
CA MET A 330 -17.10 -4.41 -4.46
C MET A 330 -18.30 -3.64 -5.03
N ARG A 331 -19.23 -3.20 -4.17
CA ARG A 331 -20.39 -2.41 -4.56
C ARG A 331 -19.96 -1.02 -4.99
N SER A 332 -20.46 -0.57 -6.14
CA SER A 332 -20.23 0.79 -6.61
C SER A 332 -21.06 1.80 -5.81
N ASN A 333 -20.48 2.97 -5.55
CA ASN A 333 -21.14 4.06 -4.88
C ASN A 333 -20.56 5.43 -5.30
N ASN A 334 -21.32 6.51 -5.05
CA ASN A 334 -20.86 7.87 -5.33
C ASN A 334 -19.93 8.43 -4.24
N ALA A 335 -19.73 7.68 -3.15
CA ALA A 335 -19.05 8.13 -1.96
C ALA A 335 -17.52 8.07 -2.14
N GLN A 336 -16.93 9.14 -2.68
CA GLN A 336 -15.47 9.35 -2.70
C GLN A 336 -14.91 9.79 -1.33
N ASN A 337 -15.64 9.59 -0.25
CA ASN A 337 -15.20 9.92 1.10
C ASN A 337 -14.61 8.71 1.84
N SER A 338 -14.87 7.47 1.40
CA SER A 338 -14.44 6.25 2.09
C SER A 338 -13.38 5.49 1.32
N ALA A 339 -12.16 5.39 1.86
CA ALA A 339 -11.12 4.55 1.26
C ALA A 339 -11.34 3.06 1.55
N THR A 340 -11.92 2.73 2.72
CA THR A 340 -12.07 1.35 3.19
C THR A 340 -13.37 0.74 2.64
N PRO A 341 -13.32 -0.46 2.02
CA PRO A 341 -14.51 -1.15 1.56
C PRO A 341 -15.49 -1.51 2.68
N GLU A 342 -16.78 -1.59 2.36
CA GLU A 342 -17.77 -2.26 3.21
C GLU A 342 -17.32 -3.70 3.53
N ASN A 343 -17.82 -4.24 4.64
CA ASN A 343 -17.63 -5.65 4.99
C ASN A 343 -16.15 -6.06 4.95
N PHE A 344 -15.27 -5.30 5.60
CA PHE A 344 -13.82 -5.51 5.59
C PHE A 344 -13.24 -5.49 7.01
N VAL A 345 -12.34 -6.43 7.32
CA VAL A 345 -11.44 -6.36 8.48
C VAL A 345 -10.06 -6.79 8.02
N GLY A 346 -9.07 -5.91 8.17
CA GLY A 346 -7.75 -6.18 7.64
C GLY A 346 -6.71 -5.16 8.04
N LEU A 347 -5.67 -5.09 7.23
CA LEU A 347 -4.59 -4.13 7.34
C LEU A 347 -4.49 -3.26 6.08
N ALA A 348 -3.94 -2.06 6.25
CA ALA A 348 -3.63 -1.13 5.19
C ALA A 348 -2.13 -0.80 5.18
N ILE A 349 -1.56 -0.69 3.99
CA ILE A 349 -0.22 -0.14 3.76
C ILE A 349 -0.37 1.23 3.12
N GLU A 350 -0.24 2.27 3.93
CA GLU A 350 -0.38 3.66 3.48
C GLU A 350 0.20 4.65 4.50
N GLY A 351 0.31 5.91 4.12
CA GLY A 351 0.64 6.98 5.04
C GLY A 351 0.69 8.35 4.34
N PRO A 352 0.60 9.45 5.11
CA PRO A 352 0.83 10.77 4.55
C PRO A 352 2.30 10.86 4.10
N SER A 353 2.57 11.63 3.05
CA SER A 353 3.93 11.80 2.54
C SER A 353 4.93 12.25 3.61
N ALA A 354 4.49 13.04 4.61
CA ALA A 354 5.33 13.46 5.74
C ALA A 354 5.87 12.28 6.55
N GLU A 355 5.11 11.21 6.68
CA GLU A 355 5.47 10.07 7.52
C GLU A 355 5.96 8.86 6.71
N GLY A 356 5.73 8.84 5.39
CA GLY A 356 6.01 7.69 4.55
C GLY A 356 4.89 6.66 4.65
N PHE A 357 5.24 5.39 4.94
CA PHE A 357 4.29 4.28 4.90
C PHE A 357 4.25 3.52 6.22
N TYR A 358 3.03 3.19 6.63
CA TYR A 358 2.71 2.41 7.82
C TYR A 358 2.07 1.07 7.44
N LEU A 359 2.11 0.12 8.36
CA LEU A 359 1.21 -1.03 8.37
C LEU A 359 0.24 -0.89 9.57
N TYR A 360 -1.07 -0.79 9.31
CA TYR A 360 -2.04 -0.59 10.40
C TYR A 360 -3.39 -1.25 10.15
N PRO A 361 -4.18 -1.54 11.21
CA PRO A 361 -5.49 -2.17 11.08
C PRO A 361 -6.53 -1.21 10.52
N THR A 362 -7.43 -1.69 9.68
CA THR A 362 -8.63 -0.96 9.27
C THR A 362 -9.83 -1.89 9.14
N TYR A 363 -11.03 -1.33 9.17
CA TYR A 363 -12.28 -2.06 9.01
C TYR A 363 -13.36 -1.20 8.36
N GLY A 364 -14.29 -1.88 7.69
CA GLY A 364 -15.52 -1.33 7.16
C GLY A 364 -16.70 -2.26 7.50
N LEU A 365 -17.87 -1.66 7.67
CA LEU A 365 -19.07 -2.34 8.16
C LEU A 365 -20.00 -2.73 7.01
N ASP A 366 -21.08 -3.44 7.31
CA ASP A 366 -22.21 -3.64 6.40
C ASP A 366 -23.10 -2.38 6.29
N LEU A 367 -22.45 -1.22 6.18
CA LEU A 367 -23.09 0.08 6.04
C LEU A 367 -22.12 1.05 5.37
N GLU A 368 -22.54 1.61 4.24
CA GLU A 368 -21.75 2.53 3.44
C GLU A 368 -21.40 3.81 4.22
N GLY A 369 -20.19 4.35 3.98
CA GLY A 369 -19.78 5.67 4.46
C GLY A 369 -19.49 5.78 5.96
N VAL A 370 -19.71 4.71 6.73
CA VAL A 370 -19.30 4.68 8.14
C VAL A 370 -17.77 4.60 8.20
N ARG A 371 -17.17 5.51 8.97
CA ARG A 371 -15.71 5.59 9.19
C ARG A 371 -14.92 5.75 7.88
N ALA A 372 -15.38 6.70 7.05
CA ALA A 372 -14.84 6.92 5.71
C ALA A 372 -13.30 7.16 5.65
N GLY A 373 -12.74 7.84 6.67
CA GLY A 373 -11.28 8.04 6.80
C GLY A 373 -10.51 6.86 7.40
N GLY A 374 -11.18 5.76 7.74
CA GLY A 374 -10.63 4.68 8.53
C GLY A 374 -10.18 5.16 9.92
N GLY A 375 -9.04 4.64 10.36
CA GLY A 375 -8.35 5.09 11.56
C GLY A 375 -7.26 4.11 11.93
N ARG A 376 -6.09 4.63 12.31
CA ARG A 376 -4.83 3.89 12.26
C ARG A 376 -4.51 3.12 13.54
N GLY A 377 -5.38 3.21 14.54
CA GLY A 377 -5.14 2.66 15.87
C GLY A 377 -4.13 3.48 16.68
N THR A 378 -3.83 2.98 17.87
CA THR A 378 -2.83 3.53 18.79
C THR A 378 -1.96 2.41 19.37
N PRO A 379 -0.67 2.68 19.72
CA PRO A 379 0.08 3.92 19.47
C PRO A 379 0.39 4.13 17.97
N THR A 380 1.29 5.05 17.61
CA THR A 380 1.71 5.24 16.21
C THR A 380 2.03 3.90 15.55
N PRO A 381 1.45 3.60 14.38
CA PRO A 381 1.68 2.34 13.68
C PRO A 381 3.16 2.10 13.34
N PRO A 382 3.58 0.84 13.20
CA PRO A 382 4.91 0.52 12.70
C PRO A 382 5.09 1.00 11.26
N PHE A 383 6.29 1.50 10.96
CA PHE A 383 6.67 1.93 9.61
C PHE A 383 7.07 0.71 8.76
N ILE A 384 6.69 0.73 7.49
CA ILE A 384 7.11 -0.25 6.49
C ILE A 384 7.68 0.49 5.29
N HIS A 385 8.92 0.21 4.91
CA HIS A 385 9.59 0.89 3.80
C HIS A 385 9.55 0.05 2.52
N PRO A 386 9.50 0.67 1.33
CA PRO A 386 9.56 -0.03 0.05
C PRO A 386 11.01 -0.41 -0.31
N ASP A 387 11.70 -1.04 0.64
CA ASP A 387 13.09 -1.51 0.52
C ASP A 387 13.18 -2.98 0.09
N GLY A 388 12.03 -3.64 -0.03
CA GLY A 388 11.90 -5.03 -0.40
C GLY A 388 12.37 -6.03 0.65
N GLN A 389 12.61 -5.59 1.89
CA GLN A 389 12.88 -6.50 2.99
C GLN A 389 11.63 -7.30 3.34
N SER A 390 11.82 -8.61 3.51
CA SER A 390 10.83 -9.51 4.10
C SER A 390 10.62 -9.14 5.56
N ARG A 391 9.36 -9.00 5.96
CA ARG A 391 8.98 -8.76 7.36
C ARG A 391 7.82 -9.67 7.75
N HIS A 392 7.83 -10.19 8.97
CA HIS A 392 6.70 -10.91 9.54
C HIS A 392 5.66 -9.93 10.07
N TRP A 393 4.39 -10.25 9.84
CA TRP A 393 3.26 -9.46 10.30
C TRP A 393 2.15 -10.36 10.85
N THR A 394 1.32 -9.81 11.73
CA THR A 394 0.10 -10.46 12.22
C THR A 394 -1.10 -9.50 12.17
N LEU A 395 -2.29 -10.08 12.09
CA LEU A 395 -3.59 -9.44 12.21
C LEU A 395 -4.47 -10.32 13.09
N ASP A 396 -4.93 -9.79 14.22
CA ASP A 396 -5.85 -10.47 15.13
C ASP A 396 -7.08 -9.60 15.37
N TYR A 397 -8.27 -10.20 15.27
CA TYR A 397 -9.52 -9.58 15.69
C TYR A 397 -10.12 -10.34 16.87
N TYR A 398 -10.33 -9.62 17.97
CA TYR A 398 -10.95 -10.10 19.18
C TYR A 398 -12.36 -9.52 19.29
N PRO A 399 -13.42 -10.31 19.07
CA PRO A 399 -14.80 -9.81 19.17
C PRO A 399 -15.11 -9.28 20.57
N ASP A 400 -14.55 -9.89 21.61
CA ASP A 400 -14.77 -9.49 23.01
C ASP A 400 -13.77 -8.42 23.51
N GLY A 401 -12.87 -7.96 22.64
CA GLY A 401 -11.91 -6.90 22.93
C GLY A 401 -12.59 -5.58 23.30
N HIS A 402 -11.89 -4.75 24.07
CA HIS A 402 -12.35 -3.43 24.50
C HIS A 402 -13.79 -3.44 25.07
N GLY A 403 -14.01 -4.31 26.06
CA GLY A 403 -15.30 -4.44 26.75
C GLY A 403 -16.42 -4.98 25.86
N GLY A 404 -16.11 -5.83 24.89
CA GLY A 404 -17.09 -6.44 23.99
C GLY A 404 -17.40 -5.66 22.71
N THR A 405 -16.79 -4.49 22.51
CA THR A 405 -16.95 -3.67 21.29
C THR A 405 -16.14 -4.22 20.11
N GLY A 406 -15.05 -4.93 20.38
CA GLY A 406 -14.17 -5.52 19.39
C GLY A 406 -12.85 -4.76 19.25
N SER A 407 -11.75 -5.50 19.10
CA SER A 407 -10.41 -4.93 18.92
C SER A 407 -9.67 -5.64 17.79
N ILE A 408 -9.04 -4.87 16.91
CA ILE A 408 -8.15 -5.33 15.85
C ILE A 408 -6.71 -4.97 16.25
N ILE A 409 -5.81 -5.94 16.24
CA ILE A 409 -4.39 -5.74 16.52
C ILE A 409 -3.61 -6.14 15.29
N VAL A 410 -2.71 -5.27 14.82
CA VAL A 410 -1.73 -5.59 13.79
C VAL A 410 -0.34 -5.48 14.38
N THR A 411 0.53 -6.42 14.02
CA THR A 411 1.95 -6.33 14.34
C THR A 411 2.82 -6.36 13.08
N LEU A 412 3.97 -5.69 13.14
CA LEU A 412 5.06 -5.80 12.16
C LEU A 412 6.36 -5.96 12.94
N GLU A 413 7.08 -7.06 12.75
CA GLU A 413 8.32 -7.35 13.50
C GLU A 413 8.14 -7.20 15.04
N GLY A 414 6.97 -7.62 15.54
CA GLY A 414 6.61 -7.53 16.97
C GLY A 414 6.16 -6.15 17.46
N GLN A 415 6.23 -5.09 16.64
CA GLN A 415 5.66 -3.79 16.98
C GLN A 415 4.14 -3.80 16.75
N ALA A 416 3.36 -3.58 17.80
CA ALA A 416 1.90 -3.68 17.75
C ALA A 416 1.21 -2.31 17.69
N VAL A 417 0.11 -2.27 16.93
CA VAL A 417 -0.87 -1.18 16.93
C VAL A 417 -2.27 -1.76 17.09
N THR A 418 -3.09 -1.14 17.95
CA THR A 418 -4.44 -1.60 18.23
C THR A 418 -5.46 -0.58 17.75
N LEU A 419 -6.49 -1.08 17.07
CA LEU A 419 -7.67 -0.32 16.71
C LEU A 419 -8.90 -0.96 17.33
N ASN A 420 -9.57 -0.24 18.22
CA ASN A 420 -10.87 -0.64 18.75
C ASN A 420 -11.97 -0.23 17.77
N LEU A 421 -13.03 -1.03 17.72
CA LEU A 421 -14.25 -0.64 17.02
C LEU A 421 -14.94 0.48 17.79
N ASP A 422 -15.54 1.43 17.07
CA ASP A 422 -16.30 2.51 17.72
C ASP A 422 -17.61 1.95 18.30
N PRO A 423 -18.18 2.59 19.34
CA PRO A 423 -19.44 2.14 19.94
C PRO A 423 -20.56 1.97 18.90
N GLY A 424 -21.25 0.84 18.92
CA GLY A 424 -22.33 0.52 17.97
C GLY A 424 -21.89 -0.21 16.70
N HIS A 425 -20.62 -0.14 16.32
CA HIS A 425 -20.15 -0.68 15.04
C HIS A 425 -20.21 -2.22 14.97
N LYS A 426 -19.95 -2.92 16.09
CA LYS A 426 -20.11 -4.38 16.14
C LYS A 426 -21.57 -4.79 15.94
N GLN A 427 -22.52 -3.97 16.40
CA GLN A 427 -23.96 -4.21 16.23
C GLN A 427 -24.43 -3.93 14.81
N THR A 428 -23.86 -2.93 14.13
CA THR A 428 -24.05 -2.74 12.68
C THR A 428 -23.63 -3.99 11.91
N GLY A 429 -22.52 -4.61 12.33
CA GLY A 429 -22.06 -5.87 11.78
C GLY A 429 -21.22 -5.72 10.52
N ALA A 430 -20.64 -6.85 10.13
CA ALA A 430 -19.99 -7.09 8.85
C ALA A 430 -19.93 -8.61 8.63
N HIS A 431 -19.86 -9.04 7.37
CA HIS A 431 -19.73 -10.45 7.00
C HIS A 431 -18.63 -10.65 5.96
N PHE A 432 -17.95 -11.79 6.02
CA PHE A 432 -16.76 -12.06 5.22
C PHE A 432 -16.87 -13.44 4.58
N ASN A 433 -16.51 -13.54 3.31
CA ASN A 433 -16.45 -14.83 2.59
C ASN A 433 -15.14 -15.02 1.82
N ARG A 434 -14.21 -14.07 1.91
CA ARG A 434 -12.84 -14.15 1.36
C ARG A 434 -11.81 -13.70 2.38
N PHE A 435 -10.59 -14.14 2.18
CA PHE A 435 -9.38 -13.52 2.70
C PHE A 435 -8.42 -13.25 1.54
N GLY A 436 -7.83 -12.05 1.45
CA GLY A 436 -6.90 -11.70 0.38
C GLY A 436 -6.76 -10.19 0.14
N ILE A 437 -6.30 -9.83 -1.06
CA ILE A 437 -6.07 -8.45 -1.48
C ILE A 437 -7.35 -7.89 -2.11
N ILE A 438 -7.73 -6.67 -1.73
CA ILE A 438 -8.84 -5.92 -2.32
C ILE A 438 -8.47 -4.45 -2.50
N THR A 439 -9.00 -3.79 -3.53
CA THR A 439 -8.78 -2.36 -3.76
C THR A 439 -9.58 -1.49 -2.80
N THR A 440 -9.09 -0.28 -2.53
CA THR A 440 -9.89 0.81 -1.92
C THR A 440 -11.07 1.23 -2.81
N HIS A 441 -11.98 2.04 -2.26
CA HIS A 441 -13.09 2.64 -3.03
C HIS A 441 -12.80 4.02 -3.63
N ILE A 442 -11.79 4.73 -3.10
CA ILE A 442 -11.29 5.98 -3.69
C ILE A 442 -10.12 5.72 -4.63
N ASP A 443 -9.95 6.62 -5.60
CA ASP A 443 -8.83 6.58 -6.54
C ASP A 443 -7.51 7.07 -5.92
N GLY A 444 -6.41 6.67 -6.57
CA GLY A 444 -5.06 6.99 -6.12
C GLY A 444 -4.00 6.28 -6.95
N ASN A 445 -2.75 6.48 -6.57
CA ASN A 445 -1.61 5.82 -7.17
C ASN A 445 -1.48 4.37 -6.70
N GLY A 446 -0.43 3.70 -7.19
CA GLY A 446 -0.22 2.29 -6.97
C GLY A 446 1.01 1.95 -6.15
N GLN A 447 0.99 0.74 -5.60
CA GLN A 447 2.06 0.12 -4.83
C GLN A 447 2.47 -1.19 -5.50
N THR A 448 3.62 -1.73 -5.10
CA THR A 448 4.00 -3.10 -5.41
C THR A 448 4.32 -3.81 -4.11
N VAL A 449 3.45 -4.74 -3.72
CA VAL A 449 3.51 -5.45 -2.44
C VAL A 449 3.29 -6.93 -2.69
N TYR A 450 4.05 -7.76 -2.01
CA TYR A 450 3.90 -9.21 -2.03
C TYR A 450 3.73 -9.77 -0.63
N PHE A 451 3.03 -10.89 -0.54
CA PHE A 451 2.76 -11.63 0.67
C PHE A 451 2.97 -13.12 0.42
N ASP A 452 3.52 -13.81 1.42
CA ASP A 452 3.81 -15.24 1.33
C ASP A 452 3.65 -15.91 2.70
N ASP A 453 3.66 -17.25 2.72
CA ASP A 453 3.49 -18.09 3.90
C ASP A 453 2.27 -17.69 4.74
N LEU A 454 1.14 -17.41 4.07
CA LEU A 454 -0.07 -16.87 4.68
C LEU A 454 -0.80 -17.93 5.48
N THR A 455 -0.98 -17.70 6.78
CA THR A 455 -1.93 -18.46 7.61
C THR A 455 -3.11 -17.59 7.97
N TYR A 456 -4.34 -18.06 7.79
CA TYR A 456 -5.54 -17.26 8.07
C TYR A 456 -6.76 -18.09 8.48
N THR A 457 -7.69 -17.46 9.20
CA THR A 457 -8.96 -18.08 9.61
C THR A 457 -9.84 -18.39 8.40
N VAL A 458 -10.20 -19.66 8.21
CA VAL A 458 -11.12 -20.10 7.14
C VAL A 458 -12.50 -20.48 7.63
N GLY A 459 -12.68 -20.60 8.94
CA GLY A 459 -13.95 -21.00 9.55
C GLY A 459 -13.85 -21.17 11.06
N LEU A 460 -14.92 -21.71 11.64
CA LEU A 460 -14.96 -22.09 13.04
C LEU A 460 -14.41 -23.51 13.20
N ALA A 461 -13.68 -23.73 14.29
CA ALA A 461 -13.29 -25.08 14.64
C ALA A 461 -14.57 -25.83 15.06
N PRO A 462 -14.79 -27.08 14.62
CA PRO A 462 -15.91 -27.86 15.11
C PRO A 462 -15.79 -28.02 16.64
N PRO A 463 -16.92 -28.05 17.37
CA PRO A 463 -16.89 -28.24 18.82
C PRO A 463 -16.21 -29.55 19.17
N ARG A 464 -15.42 -29.52 20.25
CA ARG A 464 -14.86 -30.74 20.83
C ARG A 464 -15.84 -31.30 21.85
N LEU A 465 -16.12 -32.60 21.73
CA LEU A 465 -16.80 -33.37 22.76
C LEU A 465 -15.78 -33.85 23.78
N ALA A 466 -15.89 -33.39 25.02
CA ALA A 466 -15.16 -33.93 26.15
C ALA A 466 -15.93 -35.12 26.73
N VAL A 467 -15.21 -36.14 27.17
CA VAL A 467 -15.77 -37.33 27.81
C VAL A 467 -15.01 -37.54 29.11
N ALA A 468 -15.72 -37.54 30.23
CA ALA A 468 -15.16 -37.79 31.56
C ALA A 468 -15.98 -38.86 32.28
N GLN A 469 -15.33 -39.87 32.87
CA GLN A 469 -16.02 -40.81 33.75
C GLN A 469 -16.23 -40.14 35.11
N THR A 470 -17.48 -39.99 35.53
CA THR A 470 -17.84 -39.30 36.79
C THR A 470 -18.26 -40.26 37.89
N ALA A 471 -18.65 -41.49 37.53
CA ALA A 471 -18.92 -42.59 38.45
C ALA A 471 -18.60 -43.94 37.75
N PRO A 472 -18.53 -45.08 38.47
CA PRO A 472 -18.15 -46.37 37.89
C PRO A 472 -18.91 -46.76 36.60
N GLU A 473 -20.20 -46.40 36.50
CA GLU A 473 -21.05 -46.72 35.35
C GLU A 473 -21.64 -45.46 34.67
N VAL A 474 -21.01 -44.29 34.84
CA VAL A 474 -21.50 -43.03 34.27
C VAL A 474 -20.37 -42.25 33.62
N ALA A 475 -20.58 -41.84 32.37
CA ALA A 475 -19.77 -40.85 31.68
C ALA A 475 -20.55 -39.55 31.50
N LEU A 476 -19.87 -38.43 31.72
CA LEU A 476 -20.33 -37.10 31.41
C LEU A 476 -19.72 -36.68 30.07
N LEU A 477 -20.60 -36.29 29.15
CA LEU A 477 -20.25 -35.78 27.83
C LEU A 477 -20.49 -34.27 27.84
N GLU A 478 -19.47 -33.48 27.48
CA GLU A 478 -19.57 -32.02 27.51
C GLU A 478 -19.08 -31.37 26.21
N TRP A 479 -19.74 -30.30 25.79
CA TRP A 479 -19.29 -29.49 24.65
C TRP A 479 -19.69 -28.03 24.81
N PRO A 480 -19.05 -27.09 24.09
CA PRO A 480 -19.30 -25.66 24.29
C PRO A 480 -20.77 -25.27 24.09
N ALA A 481 -21.32 -24.48 25.02
CA ALA A 481 -22.72 -24.03 25.00
C ALA A 481 -23.04 -23.09 23.82
N ASN A 482 -22.01 -22.43 23.25
CA ASN A 482 -22.13 -21.64 22.03
C ASN A 482 -22.23 -22.51 20.75
N SER A 483 -22.08 -23.83 20.86
CA SER A 483 -22.21 -24.78 19.75
C SER A 483 -23.59 -25.45 19.78
N THR A 484 -24.63 -24.65 19.53
CA THR A 484 -26.03 -25.08 19.53
C THR A 484 -26.38 -25.93 18.30
N GLY A 485 -27.45 -26.73 18.41
CA GLY A 485 -27.97 -27.55 17.29
C GLY A 485 -27.16 -28.81 16.98
N PHE A 486 -26.14 -29.14 17.79
CA PHE A 486 -25.48 -30.45 17.72
C PHE A 486 -26.25 -31.49 18.54
N LEU A 487 -26.31 -32.71 18.00
CA LEU A 487 -26.78 -33.89 18.70
C LEU A 487 -25.58 -34.75 19.09
N VAL A 488 -25.69 -35.46 20.21
CA VAL A 488 -24.74 -36.51 20.57
C VAL A 488 -25.23 -37.84 19.97
N GLU A 489 -24.38 -38.50 19.21
CA GLU A 489 -24.64 -39.86 18.72
C GLU A 489 -23.67 -40.84 19.37
N SER A 490 -24.10 -42.09 19.52
CA SER A 490 -23.23 -43.18 19.96
C SER A 490 -23.21 -44.35 18.99
N ALA A 491 -22.10 -45.08 19.00
CA ALA A 491 -21.90 -46.33 18.28
C ALA A 491 -21.10 -47.32 19.14
N LEU A 492 -21.29 -48.62 18.94
CA LEU A 492 -20.55 -49.66 19.68
C LEU A 492 -19.22 -50.05 19.01
N SER A 493 -18.96 -49.58 17.79
CA SER A 493 -17.73 -49.84 17.03
C SER A 493 -17.40 -48.68 16.08
N LEU A 494 -16.13 -48.59 15.65
CA LEU A 494 -15.67 -47.64 14.62
C LEU A 494 -15.38 -48.38 13.29
N GLY A 495 -15.82 -47.83 12.16
CA GLY A 495 -15.61 -48.39 10.82
C GLY A 495 -16.70 -47.98 9.81
N GLY A 496 -16.50 -48.32 8.53
CA GLY A 496 -17.40 -47.94 7.43
C GLY A 496 -18.84 -48.50 7.52
N GLY A 497 -19.07 -49.51 8.39
CA GLY A 497 -20.39 -50.08 8.68
C GLY A 497 -20.98 -49.68 10.04
N SER A 498 -20.34 -48.77 10.79
CA SER A 498 -20.82 -48.38 12.12
C SER A 498 -22.14 -47.62 12.05
N ARG A 499 -23.17 -48.16 12.72
CA ARG A 499 -24.45 -47.47 12.90
C ARG A 499 -24.35 -46.50 14.06
N TRP A 500 -24.43 -45.20 13.75
CA TRP A 500 -24.51 -44.14 14.74
C TRP A 500 -25.98 -43.86 15.07
N THR A 501 -26.28 -43.78 16.36
CA THR A 501 -27.63 -43.54 16.88
C THR A 501 -27.64 -42.34 17.79
N PRO A 502 -28.54 -41.35 17.58
CA PRO A 502 -28.72 -40.23 18.49
C PRO A 502 -29.06 -40.70 19.90
N LEU A 503 -28.42 -40.10 20.90
CA LEU A 503 -28.80 -40.26 22.29
C LEU A 503 -30.02 -39.39 22.60
N THR A 504 -30.94 -39.92 23.41
CA THR A 504 -32.19 -39.25 23.79
C THR A 504 -32.17 -38.71 25.21
N ASN A 505 -31.03 -38.81 25.90
CA ASN A 505 -30.82 -38.26 27.23
C ASN A 505 -31.01 -36.73 27.22
N GLU A 506 -31.45 -36.17 28.35
CA GLU A 506 -31.64 -34.72 28.48
C GLU A 506 -30.28 -34.00 28.53
N VAL A 507 -30.12 -33.00 27.68
CA VAL A 507 -28.95 -32.12 27.66
C VAL A 507 -29.21 -30.95 28.61
N SER A 508 -28.35 -30.79 29.61
CA SER A 508 -28.38 -29.63 30.53
C SER A 508 -27.36 -28.57 30.13
N VAL A 509 -27.59 -27.31 30.51
CA VAL A 509 -26.65 -26.21 30.32
C VAL A 509 -25.97 -25.90 31.65
N ASN A 510 -24.66 -26.11 31.73
CA ASN A 510 -23.86 -25.89 32.92
C ASN A 510 -22.80 -24.81 32.65
N GLY A 511 -23.16 -23.54 32.90
CA GLY A 511 -22.29 -22.41 32.60
C GLY A 511 -21.99 -22.29 31.10
N ALA A 512 -20.74 -22.51 30.71
CA ALA A 512 -20.28 -22.36 29.33
C ALA A 512 -20.34 -23.65 28.49
N VAL A 513 -20.88 -24.76 29.04
CA VAL A 513 -20.99 -26.05 28.35
C VAL A 513 -22.41 -26.62 28.37
N PHE A 514 -22.75 -27.38 27.33
CA PHE A 514 -23.79 -28.38 27.37
C PHE A 514 -23.22 -29.65 28.01
N SER A 515 -24.00 -30.31 28.86
CA SER A 515 -23.61 -31.55 29.54
C SER A 515 -24.68 -32.62 29.38
N LEU A 516 -24.25 -33.86 29.14
CA LEU A 516 -25.09 -35.04 28.96
C LEU A 516 -24.50 -36.23 29.72
N SER A 517 -25.24 -36.76 30.71
CA SER A 517 -24.82 -37.97 31.42
C SER A 517 -25.33 -39.22 30.72
N VAL A 518 -24.43 -40.19 30.50
CA VAL A 518 -24.72 -41.46 29.84
C VAL A 518 -24.25 -42.62 30.70
N SER A 519 -25.04 -43.70 30.75
CA SER A 519 -24.65 -44.93 31.43
C SER A 519 -23.63 -45.70 30.61
N THR A 520 -22.52 -46.12 31.22
CA THR A 520 -21.43 -46.86 30.55
C THR A 520 -21.54 -48.37 30.82
N THR A 521 -22.68 -48.96 30.47
CA THR A 521 -22.95 -50.40 30.68
C THR A 521 -22.34 -51.30 29.61
N ASN A 522 -21.93 -50.73 28.48
CA ASN A 522 -21.28 -51.46 27.39
C ASN A 522 -19.77 -51.55 27.61
N ALA A 523 -19.16 -52.67 27.19
CA ALA A 523 -17.70 -52.84 27.23
C ALA A 523 -16.95 -51.80 26.37
N THR A 524 -17.58 -51.30 25.30
CA THR A 524 -17.03 -50.22 24.46
C THR A 524 -18.16 -49.41 23.85
N GLN A 525 -18.03 -48.09 23.90
CA GLN A 525 -18.97 -47.15 23.27
C GLN A 525 -18.21 -45.91 22.81
N PHE A 526 -18.54 -45.43 21.62
CA PHE A 526 -17.94 -44.27 21.00
C PHE A 526 -18.99 -43.18 20.88
N PHE A 527 -18.58 -41.91 21.03
CA PHE A 527 -19.47 -40.76 20.99
C PHE A 527 -18.99 -39.76 19.94
N ARG A 528 -19.92 -39.06 19.29
CA ARG A 528 -19.62 -37.93 18.41
C ARG A 528 -20.68 -36.84 18.53
N LEU A 529 -20.28 -35.60 18.24
CA LEU A 529 -21.21 -34.53 17.93
C LEU A 529 -21.54 -34.56 16.44
N ARG A 530 -22.83 -34.52 16.11
CA ARG A 530 -23.32 -34.37 14.74
C ARG A 530 -24.22 -33.15 14.66
N LYS A 531 -23.96 -32.26 13.70
CA LYS A 531 -24.93 -31.23 13.31
C LYS A 531 -25.88 -31.84 12.28
N PRO A 532 -27.20 -31.87 12.52
CA PRO A 532 -28.19 -32.52 11.67
C PRO A 532 -28.16 -32.10 10.20
#